data_AF-A0A067DAZ9-F1
#
_entry.id   AF-A0A067DAZ9-F1
#
_cell.length_a   1.000
_cell.length_b   1.000
_cell.length_c   1.000
_cell.angle_alpha   90.00
_cell.angle_beta   90.00
_cell.angle_gamma   90.00
#
_symmetry.space_group_name_H-M   'P 1'
#
loop_
_entity.id
_entity.type
_entity.pdbx_description
1 polymer ?
#
loop_
_entity_poly.entity_id
_entity_poly.type
_entity_poly.pdbx_seq_one_letter_code
_entity_poly.pdbx_strand_id
1 'polypeptide(L)'
;AGSDLKVEVMEEKLLRDLTREICSLLSTMASSGLNNGIPPIEQSGHFYRVDVLSLKDLDAFASNSMVGFLLKHKDLALPALQISLEAFTWTDGEAVTKVSSFCSAVVLLAIQSNNIELRQFVSKDLFSAIIRGLALESNAVISADLVGLCREIFIYMCDRDPAPRQVLLSLPCITPQDLLAFEDALTKTASPREQKQHMRSLLVLGTGNNLKALAAQKSVNVITNVSTRPRSSDNAPESRTEEGESIGLAAIS
;
A
#
# COMPACT_ATOMS: atom_id res chain seq x y z
N ALA A 1 35.11 -20.22 -7.26
CA ALA A 1 33.87 -20.45 -8.03
C ALA A 1 32.70 -20.87 -7.14
N GLY A 2 32.69 -22.08 -6.56
CA GLY A 2 31.58 -22.52 -5.69
C GLY A 2 31.54 -21.92 -4.27
N SER A 3 32.67 -21.40 -3.77
CA SER A 3 32.75 -20.61 -2.53
C SER A 3 32.16 -19.21 -2.71
N ASP A 4 32.42 -18.60 -3.87
CA ASP A 4 32.14 -17.19 -4.11
C ASP A 4 30.64 -16.97 -4.32
N LEU A 5 29.97 -17.90 -5.03
CA LEU A 5 28.51 -17.92 -5.16
C LEU A 5 27.81 -18.07 -3.80
N LYS A 6 28.39 -18.82 -2.86
CA LYS A 6 27.80 -18.96 -1.50
C LYS A 6 27.92 -17.67 -0.70
N VAL A 7 28.99 -16.90 -0.90
CA VAL A 7 29.18 -15.59 -0.26
C VAL A 7 28.18 -14.59 -0.82
N GLU A 8 28.04 -14.52 -2.15
CA GLU A 8 27.08 -13.60 -2.81
C GLU A 8 25.64 -13.85 -2.37
N VAL A 9 25.19 -15.11 -2.32
CA VAL A 9 23.85 -15.47 -1.84
C VAL A 9 23.66 -15.10 -0.36
N MET A 10 24.71 -15.23 0.45
CA MET A 10 24.67 -14.84 1.86
C MET A 10 24.56 -13.32 2.02
N GLU A 11 25.32 -12.54 1.25
CA GLU A 11 25.26 -11.08 1.26
C GLU A 11 23.89 -10.56 0.81
N GLU A 12 23.34 -11.11 -0.28
CA GLU A 12 21.99 -10.75 -0.75
C GLU A 12 20.93 -11.05 0.31
N LYS A 13 21.04 -12.20 0.99
CA LYS A 13 20.14 -12.55 2.09
C LYS A 13 20.27 -11.56 3.24
N LEU A 14 21.48 -11.24 3.68
CA LEU A 14 21.70 -10.30 4.78
C LEU A 14 21.16 -8.90 4.46
N LEU A 15 21.38 -8.42 3.23
CA LEU A 15 20.84 -7.14 2.78
C LEU A 15 19.31 -7.15 2.76
N ARG A 16 18.69 -8.22 2.25
CA ARG A 16 17.24 -8.39 2.24
C ARG A 16 16.65 -8.45 3.66
N ASP A 17 17.28 -9.18 4.56
CA ASP A 17 16.83 -9.27 5.95
C ASP A 17 16.94 -7.88 6.63
N LEU A 18 18.04 -7.16 6.41
CA LEU A 18 18.23 -5.80 6.92
C LEU A 18 17.18 -4.82 6.39
N THR A 19 16.92 -4.80 5.08
CA THR A 19 15.92 -3.89 4.49
C THR A 19 14.51 -4.20 5.00
N ARG A 20 14.16 -5.48 5.17
CA ARG A 20 12.90 -5.90 5.78
C ARG A 20 12.74 -5.45 7.22
N GLU A 21 13.80 -5.52 8.03
CA GLU A 21 13.79 -5.04 9.41
C GLU A 21 13.66 -3.52 9.51
N ILE A 22 14.32 -2.77 8.62
CA ILE A 22 14.14 -1.31 8.53
C ILE A 22 12.69 -0.96 8.16
N CYS A 23 12.12 -1.62 7.15
CA CYS A 23 10.71 -1.42 6.80
C CYS A 23 9.76 -1.85 7.94
N SER A 24 10.11 -2.90 8.70
CA SER A 24 9.37 -3.34 9.89
C SER A 24 9.37 -2.28 10.99
N LEU A 25 10.51 -1.64 11.24
CA LEU A 25 10.63 -0.52 12.17
C LEU A 25 9.73 0.64 11.74
N LEU A 26 9.79 1.06 10.47
CA LEU A 26 8.93 2.12 9.93
C LEU A 26 7.44 1.75 10.05
N SER A 27 7.08 0.50 9.75
CA SER A 27 5.71 0.00 9.91
C SER A 27 5.25 0.06 11.38
N THR A 28 6.11 -0.34 12.32
CA THR A 28 5.81 -0.28 13.75
C THR A 28 5.59 1.15 14.19
N MET A 29 6.46 2.07 13.78
CA MET A 29 6.32 3.51 14.04
C MET A 29 5.04 4.08 13.45
N ALA A 30 4.51 3.52 12.37
CA ALA A 30 3.26 3.93 11.72
C ALA A 30 2.00 3.24 12.27
N SER A 31 2.14 2.34 13.26
CA SER A 31 0.99 1.65 13.86
C SER A 31 0.00 2.63 14.49
N SER A 32 -1.29 2.31 14.46
CA SER A 32 -2.36 3.19 14.97
C SER A 32 -2.15 3.57 16.43
N GLY A 33 -1.71 2.62 17.27
CA GLY A 33 -1.44 2.86 18.69
C GLY A 33 -0.36 3.93 18.96
N LEU A 34 0.59 4.13 18.04
CA LEU A 34 1.62 5.17 18.13
C LEU A 34 1.24 6.45 17.39
N ASN A 35 0.06 6.50 16.74
CA ASN A 35 -0.36 7.59 15.85
C ASN A 35 -1.81 8.04 16.06
N ASN A 36 -2.31 7.94 17.30
CA ASN A 36 -3.69 8.33 17.65
C ASN A 36 -3.99 9.82 17.40
N GLY A 37 -2.97 10.66 17.24
CA GLY A 37 -3.09 12.08 16.91
C GLY A 37 -3.47 12.39 15.47
N ILE A 38 -3.41 11.41 14.57
CA ILE A 38 -3.76 11.55 13.15
C ILE A 38 -5.22 11.09 12.96
N PRO A 39 -6.18 12.01 12.78
CA PRO A 39 -7.53 11.67 12.36
C PRO A 39 -7.54 10.66 11.18
N PRO A 40 -8.41 9.65 11.19
CA PRO A 40 -8.59 8.83 9.99
C PRO A 40 -9.21 9.68 8.88
N ILE A 41 -8.95 9.32 7.61
CA ILE A 41 -9.71 9.89 6.49
C ILE A 41 -11.16 9.37 6.59
N GLU A 42 -12.12 10.29 6.66
CA GLU A 42 -13.52 9.94 6.49
C GLU A 42 -13.74 9.47 5.05
N GLN A 43 -14.04 8.17 4.89
CA GLN A 43 -14.33 7.55 3.59
C GLN A 43 -15.73 7.86 3.07
N SER A 44 -16.44 8.81 3.68
CA SER A 44 -17.74 9.26 3.21
C SER A 44 -17.61 9.81 1.79
N GLY A 45 -18.39 9.26 0.87
CA GLY A 45 -18.26 9.49 -0.57
C GLY A 45 -18.63 10.88 -1.09
N HIS A 46 -18.67 11.89 -0.24
CA HIS A 46 -18.72 13.26 -0.73
C HIS A 46 -17.31 13.77 -0.98
N PHE A 47 -17.13 14.52 -2.06
CA PHE A 47 -15.91 15.26 -2.37
C PHE A 47 -15.67 16.29 -1.28
N TYR A 48 -15.13 15.86 -0.14
CA TYR A 48 -14.65 16.76 0.89
C TYR A 48 -13.36 17.36 0.36
N ARG A 49 -13.52 18.49 -0.32
CA ARG A 49 -12.44 19.45 -0.50
C ARG A 49 -11.90 19.73 0.90
N VAL A 50 -10.66 19.34 1.16
CA VAL A 50 -10.03 19.52 2.48
C VAL A 50 -10.16 21.00 2.86
N ASP A 51 -10.83 21.28 3.98
CA ASP A 51 -10.95 22.64 4.46
C ASP A 51 -9.57 23.13 4.89
N VAL A 52 -8.98 24.00 4.06
CA VAL A 52 -7.63 24.52 4.25
C VAL A 52 -7.48 25.22 5.59
N LEU A 53 -8.56 25.80 6.13
CA LEU A 53 -8.57 26.48 7.43
C LEU A 53 -8.48 25.52 8.62
N SER A 54 -8.82 24.25 8.43
CA SER A 54 -8.75 23.20 9.46
C SER A 54 -7.38 22.51 9.56
N LEU A 55 -6.47 22.81 8.64
CA LEU A 55 -5.14 22.21 8.57
C LEU A 55 -4.28 22.66 9.75
N LYS A 56 -3.57 21.71 10.34
CA LYS A 56 -2.68 21.97 11.48
C LYS A 56 -1.24 22.12 11.03
N ASP A 57 -0.43 22.83 11.80
CA ASP A 57 1.02 22.75 11.65
C ASP A 57 1.51 21.33 11.94
N LEU A 58 2.58 20.90 11.28
CA LEU A 58 3.17 19.57 11.50
C LEU A 58 3.56 19.36 12.98
N ASP A 59 3.94 20.45 13.67
CA ASP A 59 4.27 20.45 15.10
C ASP A 59 3.12 19.98 16.00
N ALA A 60 1.87 20.19 15.58
CA ALA A 60 0.69 19.79 16.36
C ALA A 60 0.53 18.26 16.45
N PHE A 61 1.20 17.50 15.58
CA PHE A 61 1.16 16.04 15.57
C PHE A 61 2.34 15.41 16.32
N ALA A 62 3.39 16.17 16.64
CA ALA A 62 4.63 15.61 17.17
C ALA A 62 4.48 14.96 18.57
N SER A 63 3.50 15.39 19.37
CA SER A 63 3.29 14.85 20.73
C SER A 63 2.38 13.63 20.78
N ASN A 64 1.67 13.31 19.69
CA ASN A 64 0.65 12.25 19.65
C ASN A 64 0.71 11.37 18.38
N SER A 65 1.75 11.56 17.56
CA SER A 65 2.08 10.72 16.42
C SER A 65 3.58 10.52 16.33
N MET A 66 4.00 9.25 16.36
CA MET A 66 5.40 8.86 16.17
C MET A 66 5.90 9.24 14.76
N VAL A 67 5.05 9.11 13.73
CA VAL A 67 5.39 9.57 12.37
C VAL A 67 5.45 11.09 12.32
N GLY A 68 4.51 11.81 12.97
CA GLY A 68 4.55 13.26 13.08
C GLY A 68 5.79 13.77 13.79
N PHE A 69 6.20 13.12 14.88
CA PHE A 69 7.45 13.38 15.58
C PHE A 69 8.65 13.19 14.66
N LEU A 70 8.74 12.03 13.97
CA LEU A 70 9.83 11.75 13.04
C LEU A 70 9.92 12.82 11.93
N LEU A 71 8.80 13.19 11.32
CA LEU A 71 8.77 14.15 10.21
C LEU A 71 9.08 15.59 10.63
N LYS A 72 8.83 15.94 11.89
CA LYS A 72 9.23 17.24 12.46
C LYS A 72 10.75 17.40 12.50
N HIS A 73 11.49 16.31 12.72
CA HIS A 73 12.94 16.33 12.84
C HIS A 73 13.61 16.03 11.50
N LYS A 74 14.03 17.08 10.76
CA LYS A 74 14.56 16.96 9.38
C LYS A 74 15.65 15.89 9.21
N ASP A 75 16.57 15.77 10.17
CA ASP A 75 17.67 14.80 10.15
C ASP A 75 17.19 13.34 10.23
N LEU A 76 16.01 13.10 10.80
CA LEU A 76 15.36 11.78 10.86
C LEU A 76 14.38 11.59 9.69
N ALA A 77 13.69 12.67 9.31
CA ALA A 77 12.68 12.64 8.25
C ALA A 77 13.30 12.28 6.90
N LEU A 78 14.39 12.94 6.51
CA LEU A 78 15.00 12.76 5.19
C LEU A 78 15.37 11.29 4.89
N PRO A 79 16.15 10.59 5.74
CA PRO A 79 16.49 9.19 5.47
C PRO A 79 15.27 8.27 5.51
N ALA A 80 14.31 8.48 6.40
CA ALA A 80 13.09 7.66 6.46
C ALA A 80 12.22 7.81 5.20
N LEU A 81 12.07 9.05 4.71
CA LEU A 81 11.37 9.34 3.46
C LEU A 81 12.13 8.79 2.24
N GLN A 82 13.46 8.87 2.22
CA GLN A 82 14.25 8.25 1.14
C GLN A 82 14.09 6.73 1.12
N ILE A 83 14.18 6.07 2.27
CA ILE A 83 13.94 4.62 2.37
C ILE A 83 12.54 4.26 1.87
N SER A 84 11.52 5.06 2.19
CA SER A 84 10.16 4.78 1.73
C SER A 84 9.99 4.91 0.20
N LEU A 85 10.75 5.79 -0.46
CA LEU A 85 10.81 5.86 -1.92
C LEU A 85 11.58 4.67 -2.52
N GLU A 86 12.77 4.40 -1.99
CA GLU A 86 13.67 3.36 -2.50
C GLU A 86 13.07 1.96 -2.37
N ALA A 87 12.28 1.71 -1.33
CA ALA A 87 11.61 0.43 -1.12
C ALA A 87 10.75 0.00 -2.32
N PHE A 88 10.14 0.94 -3.06
CA PHE A 88 9.38 0.63 -4.26
C PHE A 88 10.22 0.21 -5.47
N THR A 89 11.55 0.32 -5.38
CA THR A 89 12.49 -0.17 -6.41
C THR A 89 12.99 -1.58 -6.09
N TRP A 90 12.82 -2.04 -4.86
CA TRP A 90 13.31 -3.35 -4.42
C TRP A 90 12.38 -4.46 -4.93
N THR A 91 12.95 -5.55 -5.44
CA THR A 91 12.21 -6.75 -5.84
C THR A 91 11.84 -7.61 -4.61
N ASP A 92 11.37 -6.97 -3.54
CA ASP A 92 11.00 -7.60 -2.28
C ASP A 92 9.63 -7.09 -1.80
N GLY A 93 8.59 -7.87 -2.12
CA GLY A 93 7.21 -7.52 -1.78
C GLY A 93 6.95 -7.47 -0.27
N GLU A 94 7.75 -8.15 0.55
CA GLU A 94 7.58 -8.11 2.01
C GLU A 94 8.04 -6.76 2.58
N ALA A 95 9.17 -6.24 2.12
CA ALA A 95 9.66 -4.92 2.49
C ALA A 95 8.64 -3.84 2.07
N VAL A 96 8.13 -3.91 0.84
CA VAL A 96 7.10 -2.99 0.33
C VAL A 96 5.80 -3.10 1.14
N THR A 97 5.41 -4.32 1.56
CA THR A 97 4.24 -4.52 2.41
C THR A 97 4.37 -3.75 3.73
N LYS A 98 5.52 -3.88 4.40
CA LYS A 98 5.79 -3.21 5.67
C LYS A 98 5.88 -1.68 5.51
N VAL A 99 6.62 -1.20 4.52
CA VAL A 99 6.80 0.25 4.33
C VAL A 99 5.52 0.96 3.92
N SER A 100 4.57 0.25 3.28
CA SER A 100 3.30 0.84 2.83
C SER A 100 2.49 1.43 4.00
N SER A 101 2.53 0.80 5.19
CA SER A 101 1.89 1.35 6.40
C SER A 101 2.46 2.73 6.77
N PHE A 102 3.77 2.89 6.66
CA PHE A 102 4.44 4.18 6.89
C PHE A 102 4.06 5.19 5.81
N CYS A 103 4.05 4.81 4.54
CA CYS A 103 3.59 5.65 3.45
C CYS A 103 2.15 6.14 3.67
N SER A 104 1.24 5.27 4.13
CA SER A 104 -0.13 5.65 4.48
C SER A 104 -0.17 6.74 5.57
N ALA A 105 0.61 6.58 6.64
CA ALA A 105 0.68 7.59 7.70
C ALA A 105 1.26 8.93 7.21
N VAL A 106 2.28 8.88 6.35
CA VAL A 106 2.86 10.07 5.69
C VAL A 106 1.83 10.79 4.81
N VAL A 107 1.05 10.05 4.02
CA VAL A 107 -0.05 10.60 3.21
C VAL A 107 -1.10 11.26 4.11
N LEU A 108 -1.53 10.60 5.19
CA LEU A 108 -2.49 11.17 6.14
C LEU A 108 -1.99 12.49 6.76
N LEU A 109 -0.73 12.55 7.18
CA LEU A 109 -0.12 13.78 7.69
C LEU A 109 -0.06 14.88 6.64
N ALA A 110 0.26 14.55 5.39
CA ALA A 110 0.25 15.53 4.30
C ALA A 110 -1.17 16.08 4.03
N ILE A 111 -2.21 15.25 4.21
CA ILE A 111 -3.60 15.66 4.05
C ILE A 111 -4.00 16.64 5.15
N GLN A 112 -3.61 16.36 6.39
CA GLN A 112 -4.07 17.09 7.57
C GLN A 112 -3.18 18.26 7.99
N SER A 113 -1.98 18.34 7.43
CA SER A 113 -1.06 19.44 7.70
C SER A 113 -1.07 20.49 6.61
N ASN A 114 -0.68 21.71 6.99
CA ASN A 114 -0.38 22.81 6.07
C ASN A 114 1.05 22.74 5.50
N ASN A 115 1.85 21.72 5.87
CA ASN A 115 3.26 21.63 5.51
C ASN A 115 3.43 21.44 3.99
N ILE A 116 4.11 22.41 3.35
CA ILE A 116 4.27 22.47 1.90
C ILE A 116 5.28 21.44 1.41
N GLU A 117 6.42 21.28 2.10
CA GLU A 117 7.47 20.33 1.74
C GLU A 117 6.93 18.89 1.73
N LEU A 118 6.19 18.52 2.78
CA LEU A 118 5.55 17.22 2.92
C LEU A 118 4.48 16.99 1.85
N ARG A 119 3.65 18.02 1.58
CA ARG A 119 2.65 17.95 0.51
C ARG A 119 3.30 17.72 -0.86
N GLN A 120 4.38 18.43 -1.17
CA GLN A 120 5.11 18.27 -2.43
C GLN A 120 5.74 16.89 -2.54
N PHE A 121 6.40 16.41 -1.48
CA PHE A 121 6.96 15.07 -1.41
C PHE A 121 5.90 14.00 -1.70
N VAL A 122 4.74 14.07 -1.04
CA VAL A 122 3.65 13.10 -1.22
C VAL A 122 3.07 13.18 -2.64
N SER A 123 2.80 14.40 -3.10
CA SER A 123 2.12 14.65 -4.39
C SER A 123 2.96 14.28 -5.59
N LYS A 124 4.29 14.37 -5.47
CA LYS A 124 5.23 14.14 -6.56
C LYS A 124 6.02 12.85 -6.37
N ASP A 125 6.90 12.82 -5.37
CA ASP A 125 7.95 11.82 -5.25
C ASP A 125 7.38 10.48 -4.80
N LEU A 126 6.58 10.48 -3.72
CA LEU A 126 5.92 9.27 -3.22
C LEU A 126 4.91 8.73 -4.23
N PHE A 127 4.10 9.60 -4.83
CA PHE A 127 3.13 9.18 -5.84
C PHE A 127 3.82 8.48 -7.03
N SER A 128 4.89 9.08 -7.54
CA SER A 128 5.68 8.50 -8.63
C SER A 128 6.37 7.20 -8.21
N ALA A 129 6.86 7.10 -6.98
CA ALA A 129 7.49 5.88 -6.45
C ALA A 129 6.47 4.73 -6.35
N ILE A 130 5.27 4.97 -5.83
CA ILE A 130 4.21 3.96 -5.74
C ILE A 130 3.82 3.43 -7.13
N ILE A 131 3.63 4.33 -8.12
CA ILE A 131 3.32 3.93 -9.50
C ILE A 131 4.45 3.08 -10.09
N ARG A 132 5.71 3.47 -9.89
CA ARG A 132 6.87 2.66 -10.32
C ARG A 132 6.90 1.30 -9.63
N GLY A 133 6.60 1.25 -8.33
CA GLY A 133 6.52 0.01 -7.57
C GLY A 133 5.47 -0.97 -8.11
N LEU A 134 4.36 -0.48 -8.68
CA LEU A 134 3.37 -1.33 -9.35
C LEU A 134 3.88 -2.02 -10.63
N ALA A 135 5.02 -1.58 -11.17
CA ALA A 135 5.68 -2.27 -12.29
C ALA A 135 6.42 -3.54 -11.86
N LEU A 136 6.68 -3.74 -10.56
CA LEU A 136 7.34 -4.92 -10.02
C LEU A 136 6.33 -6.00 -9.65
N GLU A 137 6.53 -7.22 -10.17
CA GLU A 137 5.63 -8.35 -9.92
C GLU A 137 5.61 -8.79 -8.45
N SER A 138 6.71 -8.60 -7.72
CA SER A 138 6.81 -8.89 -6.28
C SER A 138 5.77 -8.16 -5.44
N ASN A 139 5.21 -7.05 -5.96
CA ASN A 139 4.23 -6.22 -5.27
C ASN A 139 2.78 -6.62 -5.58
N ALA A 140 2.55 -7.74 -6.29
CA ALA A 140 1.21 -8.20 -6.66
C ALA A 140 0.27 -8.36 -5.46
N VAL A 141 0.78 -8.86 -4.33
CA VAL A 141 0.01 -9.08 -3.09
C VAL A 141 -0.56 -7.77 -2.54
N ILE A 142 0.27 -6.72 -2.47
CA ILE A 142 -0.13 -5.41 -1.92
C ILE A 142 -0.64 -4.41 -2.97
N SER A 143 -0.70 -4.82 -4.24
CA SER A 143 -1.07 -3.92 -5.34
C SER A 143 -2.43 -3.21 -5.16
N ALA A 144 -3.39 -3.85 -4.49
CA ALA A 144 -4.68 -3.26 -4.19
C ALA A 144 -4.61 -2.07 -3.21
N ASP A 145 -3.67 -2.10 -2.27
CA ASP A 145 -3.45 -1.04 -1.28
C ASP A 145 -2.61 0.09 -1.88
N LEU A 146 -1.62 -0.25 -2.71
CA LEU A 146 -0.84 0.74 -3.47
C LEU A 146 -1.72 1.58 -4.41
N VAL A 147 -2.68 0.95 -5.10
CA VAL A 147 -3.67 1.69 -5.90
C VAL A 147 -4.59 2.53 -5.00
N GLY A 148 -4.90 2.06 -3.79
CA GLY A 148 -5.61 2.83 -2.77
C GLY A 148 -4.86 4.12 -2.40
N LEU A 149 -3.56 4.01 -2.13
CA LEU A 149 -2.70 5.17 -1.86
C LEU A 149 -2.64 6.13 -3.05
N CYS A 150 -2.50 5.64 -4.27
CA CYS A 150 -2.59 6.49 -5.47
C CYS A 150 -3.91 7.27 -5.52
N ARG A 151 -5.04 6.62 -5.21
CA ARG A 151 -6.37 7.26 -5.15
C ARG A 151 -6.43 8.34 -4.08
N GLU A 152 -5.94 8.07 -2.88
CA GLU A 152 -5.91 9.03 -1.78
C GLU A 152 -5.05 10.25 -2.12
N ILE A 153 -3.82 10.02 -2.60
CA ILE A 153 -2.92 11.10 -3.01
C ILE A 153 -3.60 11.98 -4.06
N PHE A 154 -4.18 11.39 -5.11
CA PHE A 154 -4.79 12.19 -6.16
C PHE A 154 -5.97 13.01 -5.64
N ILE A 155 -6.94 12.38 -4.96
CA ILE A 155 -8.17 13.05 -4.53
C ILE A 155 -7.91 14.17 -3.53
N TYR A 156 -6.99 13.97 -2.58
CA TYR A 156 -6.76 14.96 -1.53
C TYR A 156 -5.70 16.00 -1.88
N MET A 157 -4.85 15.76 -2.88
CA MET A 157 -3.75 16.66 -3.23
C MET A 157 -3.92 17.40 -4.54
N CYS A 158 -4.68 16.90 -5.52
CA CYS A 158 -4.71 17.50 -6.85
C CYS A 158 -5.19 18.97 -6.83
N ASP A 159 -6.10 19.34 -5.94
CA ASP A 159 -6.55 20.74 -5.81
C ASP A 159 -5.59 21.62 -5.00
N ARG A 160 -4.64 21.03 -4.28
CA ARG A 160 -3.68 21.70 -3.39
C ARG A 160 -2.28 21.79 -3.98
N ASP A 161 -1.97 20.96 -4.97
CA ASP A 161 -0.68 20.88 -5.64
C ASP A 161 -0.89 20.40 -7.09
N PRO A 162 -0.25 21.02 -8.10
CA PRO A 162 -0.36 20.57 -9.49
C PRO A 162 0.35 19.24 -9.76
N ALA A 163 1.28 18.80 -8.89
CA ALA A 163 2.11 17.63 -9.12
C ALA A 163 1.35 16.32 -9.37
N PRO A 164 0.23 15.98 -8.70
CA PRO A 164 -0.47 14.72 -8.98
C PRO A 164 -0.98 14.63 -10.42
N ARG A 165 -1.43 15.76 -11.00
CA ARG A 165 -1.81 15.82 -12.42
C ARG A 165 -0.58 15.67 -13.31
N GLN A 166 0.52 16.35 -12.98
CA GLN A 166 1.77 16.26 -13.75
C GLN A 166 2.35 14.85 -13.75
N VAL A 167 2.31 14.14 -12.62
CA VAL A 167 2.74 12.74 -12.49
C VAL A 167 1.91 11.85 -13.42
N LEU A 168 0.57 11.96 -13.39
CA LEU A 168 -0.29 11.17 -14.28
C LEU A 168 -0.09 11.51 -15.76
N LEU A 169 0.09 12.79 -16.10
CA LEU A 169 0.38 13.22 -17.49
C LEU A 169 1.78 12.81 -17.97
N SER A 170 2.70 12.51 -17.05
CA SER A 170 4.04 11.99 -17.39
C SER A 170 4.03 10.51 -17.77
N LEU A 171 2.92 9.80 -17.53
CA LEU A 171 2.77 8.41 -17.93
C LEU A 171 2.68 8.31 -19.46
N PRO A 172 3.33 7.30 -20.07
CA PRO A 172 3.60 7.27 -21.51
C PRO A 172 2.35 7.24 -22.39
N CYS A 173 1.21 6.81 -21.87
CA CYS A 173 -0.02 6.60 -22.62
C CYS A 173 -1.20 7.45 -22.12
N ILE A 174 -0.97 8.45 -21.26
CA ILE A 174 -2.03 9.36 -20.80
C ILE A 174 -2.04 10.62 -21.65
N THR A 175 -3.21 10.98 -22.18
CA THR A 175 -3.46 12.30 -22.76
C THR A 175 -4.13 13.24 -21.76
N PRO A 176 -4.11 14.56 -21.99
CA PRO A 176 -4.90 15.51 -21.20
C PRO A 176 -6.41 15.18 -21.18
N GLN A 177 -6.94 14.62 -22.28
CA GLN A 177 -8.36 14.23 -22.34
C GLN A 177 -8.67 13.01 -21.47
N ASP A 178 -7.75 12.04 -21.40
CA ASP A 178 -7.91 10.88 -20.51
C ASP A 178 -7.93 11.31 -19.04
N LEU A 179 -7.05 12.25 -18.67
CA LEU A 179 -7.02 12.81 -17.32
C LEU A 179 -8.31 13.57 -17.01
N LEU A 180 -8.80 14.42 -17.92
CA LEU A 180 -10.07 15.14 -17.74
C LEU A 180 -11.25 14.17 -17.58
N ALA A 181 -11.34 13.14 -18.42
CA ALA A 181 -12.38 12.13 -18.31
C ALA A 181 -12.33 11.36 -16.98
N PHE A 182 -11.12 11.09 -16.48
CA PHE A 182 -10.92 10.49 -15.16
C PHE A 182 -11.40 11.41 -14.04
N GLU A 183 -11.07 12.70 -14.07
CA GLU A 183 -11.52 13.68 -13.08
C GLU A 183 -13.05 13.83 -13.10
N ASP A 184 -13.65 13.90 -14.30
CA ASP A 184 -15.11 13.90 -14.47
C ASP A 184 -15.75 12.64 -13.90
N ALA A 185 -15.15 11.47 -14.09
CA ALA A 185 -15.63 10.22 -13.53
C ALA A 185 -15.51 10.20 -12.00
N LEU A 186 -14.43 10.77 -11.44
CA LEU A 186 -14.28 10.93 -10.01
C LEU A 186 -15.42 11.79 -9.47
N THR A 187 -15.64 13.00 -9.97
CA THR A 187 -16.67 13.93 -9.43
C THR A 187 -18.08 13.33 -9.32
N LYS A 188 -18.40 12.36 -10.18
CA LYS A 188 -19.70 11.67 -10.22
C LYS A 188 -19.76 10.43 -9.33
N THR A 189 -18.62 9.99 -8.80
CA THR A 189 -18.46 8.74 -8.08
C THR A 189 -18.17 9.00 -6.62
N ALA A 190 -19.13 8.66 -5.76
CA ALA A 190 -18.97 8.80 -4.31
C ALA A 190 -18.18 7.63 -3.70
N SER A 191 -18.36 6.41 -4.21
CA SER A 191 -17.81 5.20 -3.61
C SER A 191 -16.28 5.18 -3.65
N PRO A 192 -15.58 5.07 -2.50
CA PRO A 192 -14.13 4.91 -2.46
C PRO A 192 -13.65 3.70 -3.25
N ARG A 193 -14.46 2.63 -3.28
CA ARG A 193 -14.16 1.41 -4.03
C ARG A 193 -14.18 1.66 -5.54
N GLU A 194 -15.17 2.41 -6.04
CA GLU A 194 -15.29 2.74 -7.46
C GLU A 194 -14.22 3.75 -7.87
N GLN A 195 -13.94 4.76 -7.04
CA GLN A 195 -12.81 5.69 -7.26
C GLN A 195 -11.47 4.94 -7.36
N LYS A 196 -11.25 3.95 -6.49
CA LYS A 196 -10.07 3.07 -6.57
C LYS A 196 -10.03 2.29 -7.88
N GLN A 197 -11.18 1.83 -8.37
CA GLN A 197 -11.28 1.16 -9.67
C GLN A 197 -10.99 2.12 -10.83
N HIS A 198 -11.47 3.36 -10.80
CA HIS A 198 -11.12 4.38 -11.79
C HIS A 198 -9.62 4.65 -11.80
N MET A 199 -8.99 4.80 -10.62
CA MET A 199 -7.54 4.99 -10.49
C MET A 199 -6.80 3.79 -11.10
N ARG A 200 -7.23 2.56 -10.78
CA ARG A 200 -6.65 1.34 -11.37
C ARG A 200 -6.72 1.36 -12.89
N SER A 201 -7.89 1.66 -13.45
CA SER A 201 -8.10 1.68 -14.91
C SER A 201 -7.22 2.74 -15.59
N LEU A 202 -7.12 3.94 -15.01
CA LEU A 202 -6.25 5.00 -15.53
C LEU A 202 -4.78 4.58 -15.49
N LEU A 203 -4.30 4.03 -14.38
CA LEU A 203 -2.91 3.58 -14.26
C LEU A 203 -2.57 2.48 -15.27
N VAL A 204 -3.49 1.55 -15.50
CA VAL A 204 -3.34 0.48 -16.50
C VAL A 204 -3.29 1.05 -17.92
N LEU A 205 -4.19 1.99 -18.24
CA LEU A 205 -4.19 2.71 -19.52
C LEU A 205 -2.87 3.47 -19.71
N GLY A 206 -2.52 4.32 -18.75
CA GLY A 206 -1.41 5.25 -18.82
C GLY A 206 -0.04 4.63 -18.92
N THR A 207 0.10 3.39 -18.46
CA THR A 207 1.35 2.63 -18.50
C THR A 207 1.39 1.60 -19.62
N GLY A 208 0.35 1.52 -20.46
CA GLY A 208 0.28 0.51 -21.52
C GLY A 208 0.23 -0.93 -20.99
N ASN A 209 -0.45 -1.15 -19.86
CA ASN A 209 -0.51 -2.42 -19.13
C ASN A 209 0.83 -2.93 -18.55
N ASN A 210 1.86 -2.08 -18.43
CA ASN A 210 3.17 -2.50 -17.91
C ASN A 210 3.24 -2.68 -16.38
N LEU A 211 2.15 -2.43 -15.65
CA LEU A 211 2.06 -2.63 -14.20
C LEU A 211 1.87 -4.11 -13.85
N LYS A 212 2.97 -4.86 -13.82
CA LYS A 212 2.99 -6.32 -13.60
C LYS A 212 2.29 -6.74 -12.31
N ALA A 213 2.39 -5.94 -11.24
CA ALA A 213 1.69 -6.20 -9.97
C ALA A 213 0.16 -6.29 -10.15
N LEU A 214 -0.40 -5.49 -11.05
CA LEU A 214 -1.84 -5.46 -11.34
C LEU A 214 -2.27 -6.62 -12.23
N ALA A 215 -1.40 -7.10 -13.12
CA ALA A 215 -1.67 -8.23 -13.99
C ALA A 215 -1.68 -9.56 -13.22
N ALA A 216 -0.74 -9.75 -12.28
CA ALA A 216 -0.61 -10.97 -11.48
C ALA A 216 -1.83 -11.26 -10.58
N GLN A 217 -2.63 -10.26 -10.19
CA GLN A 217 -3.86 -10.52 -9.45
C GLN A 217 -4.95 -11.25 -10.28
N LYS A 218 -4.90 -11.18 -11.61
CA LYS A 218 -5.85 -11.92 -12.47
C LYS A 218 -5.59 -13.43 -12.46
N SER A 219 -4.34 -13.88 -12.21
CA SER A 219 -4.00 -15.31 -12.16
C SER A 219 -4.26 -15.94 -10.78
N VAL A 220 -4.19 -15.16 -9.69
CA VAL A 220 -4.43 -15.65 -8.31
C VAL A 220 -5.92 -15.84 -8.01
N ASN A 221 -6.81 -15.11 -8.67
CA ASN A 221 -8.27 -15.26 -8.50
C ASN A 221 -8.87 -16.50 -9.20
N VAL A 222 -8.04 -17.40 -9.74
CA VAL A 222 -8.48 -18.72 -10.17
C VAL A 222 -8.73 -19.56 -8.93
N ILE A 223 -10.01 -19.74 -8.57
CA ILE A 223 -10.49 -20.51 -7.42
C ILE A 223 -9.85 -21.91 -7.41
N THR A 224 -8.84 -22.14 -6.57
CA THR A 224 -8.36 -23.49 -6.26
C THR A 224 -9.28 -24.14 -5.22
N ASN A 225 -10.49 -24.48 -5.65
CA ASN A 225 -11.28 -25.51 -4.97
C ASN A 225 -10.81 -26.89 -5.46
N VAL A 226 -9.62 -27.31 -5.01
CA VAL A 226 -9.22 -28.72 -5.08
C VAL A 226 -8.90 -29.15 -3.66
N SER A 227 -9.91 -29.68 -2.97
CA SER A 227 -9.69 -30.47 -1.77
C SER A 227 -8.88 -31.69 -2.18
N THR A 228 -7.60 -31.72 -1.81
CA THR A 228 -6.73 -32.89 -1.94
C THR A 228 -7.20 -33.94 -0.95
N ARG A 229 -8.22 -34.72 -1.34
CA ARG A 229 -8.61 -35.95 -0.66
C ARG A 229 -7.51 -36.98 -0.88
N PRO A 230 -6.82 -37.49 0.16
CA PRO A 230 -5.86 -38.57 -0.03
C PRO A 230 -6.61 -39.82 -0.47
N ARG A 231 -6.26 -40.36 -1.64
CA ARG A 231 -6.62 -41.73 -2.05
C ARG A 231 -5.60 -42.68 -1.41
N SER A 232 -6.01 -43.45 -0.43
CA SER A 232 -5.37 -44.72 -0.08
C SER A 232 -6.43 -45.82 -0.14
N SER A 233 -6.24 -46.77 -1.03
CA SER A 233 -7.07 -47.95 -1.24
C SER A 233 -6.53 -49.17 -0.48
N ASP A 234 -7.43 -49.78 0.29
CA ASP A 234 -7.65 -51.21 0.58
C ASP A 234 -6.57 -52.11 1.25
N ASN A 235 -6.87 -52.66 2.45
CA ASN A 235 -7.51 -53.98 2.60
C ASN A 235 -7.71 -54.47 4.07
N ALA A 236 -9.00 -54.74 4.42
CA ALA A 236 -9.57 -55.83 5.26
C ALA A 236 -9.32 -55.92 6.80
N PRO A 237 -10.09 -56.74 7.58
CA PRO A 237 -11.52 -56.61 7.87
C PRO A 237 -11.87 -56.67 9.39
N GLU A 238 -13.12 -56.29 9.68
CA GLU A 238 -13.98 -56.43 10.88
C GLU A 238 -13.48 -57.08 12.19
N SER A 239 -13.71 -56.37 13.32
CA SER A 239 -14.42 -56.93 14.49
C SER A 239 -15.03 -55.84 15.38
N ARG A 240 -16.33 -56.02 15.68
CA ARG A 240 -17.25 -55.44 16.70
C ARG A 240 -16.55 -54.86 17.96
N THR A 241 -17.04 -53.85 18.68
CA THR A 241 -18.39 -53.61 19.25
C THR A 241 -18.40 -52.22 19.93
N GLU A 242 -19.56 -51.51 19.91
CA GLU A 242 -20.19 -50.61 20.93
C GLU A 242 -19.31 -49.74 21.86
N GLU A 243 -19.60 -48.49 22.24
CA GLU A 243 -20.83 -47.69 22.39
C GLU A 243 -20.44 -46.27 22.87
N GLY A 244 -21.30 -45.26 22.63
CA GLY A 244 -21.31 -43.95 23.32
C GLY A 244 -20.22 -42.95 22.89
N GLU A 245 -20.44 -41.64 22.75
CA GLU A 245 -21.51 -40.77 23.18
C GLU A 245 -21.39 -39.46 22.38
N SER A 246 -22.51 -38.75 22.34
CA SER A 246 -22.87 -37.67 21.44
C SER A 246 -22.53 -36.26 21.97
N ILE A 247 -22.34 -35.31 21.05
CA ILE A 247 -22.62 -33.85 21.19
C ILE A 247 -21.64 -33.11 22.13
N GLY A 248 -21.09 -31.92 21.89
CA GLY A 248 -21.28 -30.85 20.93
C GLY A 248 -20.73 -29.60 21.61
N LEU A 249 -19.65 -28.99 21.10
CA LEU A 249 -19.12 -27.76 21.67
C LEU A 249 -19.81 -26.56 21.02
N ALA A 250 -20.87 -26.10 21.67
CA ALA A 250 -21.29 -24.71 21.66
C ALA A 250 -21.21 -24.20 23.11
N ALA A 251 -20.28 -23.29 23.40
CA ALA A 251 -20.46 -22.12 24.26
C ALA A 251 -19.13 -21.48 24.71
N ILE A 252 -18.93 -20.22 24.31
CA ILE A 252 -18.61 -19.05 25.14
C ILE A 252 -17.36 -19.12 26.06
N SER A 253 -16.32 -18.36 25.74
CA SER A 253 -15.90 -17.14 26.49
C SER A 253 -15.01 -16.26 25.62
#